data_AF-A0A7W2HH02-F1
#
_entry.id   AF-A0A7W2HH02-F1
#
_cell.length_a   1.000
_cell.length_b   1.000
_cell.length_c   1.000
_cell.angle_alpha   90.00
_cell.angle_beta   90.00
_cell.angle_gamma   90.00
#
_symmetry.space_group_name_H-M   'P 1'
#
loop_
_entity.id
_entity.type
_entity.pdbx_description
1 polymer ?
#
loop_
_entity_poly.entity_id
_entity_poly.type
_entity_poly.pdbx_seq_one_letter_code
_entity_poly.pdbx_strand_id
1 'polypeptide(L)'
;MTVTTDVLIPALEDAREAQAAVVDRFRSDMALTPEGPHRQVLERHVADAQDHINRIDHHVSEIRPRSPLRFAAGTVRTIAKGTVRTTTLPLEIGASIAGRTLRGRHEADERRLLKNAEDEYAITARALATCRAGESIAAEADDEEAARLLASLRRQDEKLLDALKDSVAEHARAVATADGGRSTEPDGGLAGATTRVVRTAVGRVRDAAQAGGRQTARTATGALREMPGVSRMTKEVQGAAAREEDLPIPGYGQLTVADITQRLRTLPQRDLTVVEGYERAHANRAGVLSAVERLRGDEPWPDYDTMNLDQIHRRLRTADPALALETLDYERRHRQRKSVINAARQRTTT
;
A
#
# COMPACT_ATOMS: atom_id res chain seq x y z
N MET A 1 41.00 7.35 9.37
CA MET A 1 40.32 6.09 9.77
C MET A 1 39.02 6.33 10.55
N THR A 2 38.82 7.44 11.27
CA THR A 2 37.59 7.69 12.05
C THR A 2 36.35 7.98 11.19
N VAL A 3 36.53 8.70 10.07
CA VAL A 3 35.41 9.10 9.18
C VAL A 3 34.70 7.90 8.56
N THR A 4 35.42 6.82 8.27
CA THR A 4 34.84 5.62 7.66
C THR A 4 34.07 4.78 8.68
N THR A 5 34.53 4.74 9.93
CA THR A 5 33.81 4.10 11.04
C THR A 5 32.49 4.81 11.38
N ASP A 6 32.43 6.15 11.25
CA ASP A 6 31.22 6.95 11.47
C ASP A 6 30.08 6.63 10.49
N VAL A 7 30.38 6.06 9.32
CA VAL A 7 29.39 5.65 8.31
C VAL A 7 29.10 4.15 8.38
N LEU A 8 30.11 3.34 8.73
CA LEU A 8 29.99 1.89 8.83
C LEU A 8 29.10 1.43 9.99
N ILE A 9 29.27 2.00 11.20
CA ILE A 9 28.47 1.61 12.37
C ILE A 9 26.97 1.82 12.10
N PRO A 10 26.50 3.00 11.62
CA PRO A 10 25.10 3.17 11.25
C PRO A 10 24.61 2.19 10.20
N ALA A 11 25.43 1.84 9.20
CA ALA A 11 25.03 0.90 8.15
C ALA A 11 24.81 -0.53 8.69
N LEU A 12 25.64 -0.96 9.65
CA LEU A 12 25.47 -2.23 10.36
C LEU A 12 24.23 -2.20 11.27
N GLU A 13 24.01 -1.11 12.00
CA GLU A 13 22.81 -0.90 12.82
C GLU A 13 21.52 -0.90 11.97
N ASP A 14 21.54 -0.26 10.80
CA ASP A 14 20.41 -0.24 9.85
C ASP A 14 20.10 -1.66 9.32
N ALA A 15 21.14 -2.43 8.96
CA ALA A 15 20.97 -3.82 8.50
C ALA A 15 20.40 -4.71 9.61
N ARG A 16 20.88 -4.54 10.84
CA ARG A 16 20.37 -5.23 12.03
C ARG A 16 18.91 -4.89 12.29
N GLU A 17 18.53 -3.61 12.24
CA GLU A 17 17.15 -3.17 12.45
C GLU A 17 16.23 -3.74 11.36
N ALA A 18 16.68 -3.76 10.11
CA ALA A 18 15.91 -4.35 9.01
C ALA A 18 15.69 -5.86 9.20
N GLN A 19 16.72 -6.60 9.61
CA GLN A 19 16.60 -8.04 9.92
C GLN A 19 15.70 -8.31 11.13
N ALA A 20 15.77 -7.47 12.17
CA ALA A 20 14.86 -7.57 13.32
C ALA A 20 13.39 -7.37 12.91
N ALA A 21 13.14 -6.41 12.01
CA ALA A 21 11.79 -6.18 11.49
C ALA A 21 11.25 -7.37 10.67
N VAL A 22 12.11 -8.07 9.91
CA VAL A 22 11.75 -9.32 9.23
C VAL A 22 11.38 -10.39 10.25
N VAL A 23 12.20 -10.59 11.29
CA VAL A 23 11.95 -11.56 12.36
C VAL A 23 10.61 -11.31 13.07
N ASP A 24 10.35 -10.06 13.47
CA ASP A 24 9.13 -9.68 14.18
C ASP A 24 7.88 -9.86 13.31
N ARG A 25 8.00 -9.56 12.01
CA ARG A 25 6.92 -9.80 11.06
C ARG A 25 6.62 -11.29 10.93
N PHE A 26 7.64 -12.10 10.70
CA PHE A 26 7.47 -13.54 10.47
C PHE A 26 6.90 -14.23 11.70
N ARG A 27 7.34 -13.86 12.90
CA ARG A 27 6.75 -14.36 14.16
C ARG A 27 5.28 -14.03 14.29
N SER A 28 4.90 -12.81 13.91
CA SER A 28 3.51 -12.37 13.93
C SER A 28 2.65 -13.18 12.95
N ASP A 29 3.15 -13.43 11.75
CA ASP A 29 2.41 -14.15 10.71
C ASP A 29 2.38 -15.68 10.95
N MET A 30 3.44 -16.26 11.54
CA MET A 30 3.47 -17.67 11.97
C MET A 30 2.43 -17.99 13.05
N ALA A 31 2.02 -17.03 13.89
CA ALA A 31 0.95 -17.25 14.86
C ALA A 31 -0.42 -17.55 14.20
N LEU A 32 -0.57 -17.19 12.93
CA LEU A 32 -1.81 -17.25 12.17
C LEU A 32 -1.73 -18.21 10.97
N THR A 33 -0.54 -18.70 10.66
CA THR A 33 -0.27 -19.57 9.51
C THR A 33 -0.29 -21.04 9.95
N PRO A 34 -1.08 -21.91 9.31
CA PRO A 34 -1.09 -23.34 9.58
C PRO A 34 0.29 -24.00 9.38
N GLU A 35 0.50 -25.13 10.03
CA GLU A 35 1.71 -25.95 9.83
C GLU A 35 1.85 -26.37 8.35
N GLY A 36 3.04 -26.18 7.79
CA GLY A 36 3.31 -26.50 6.38
C GLY A 36 4.68 -26.05 5.88
N PRO A 37 4.99 -26.30 4.60
CA PRO A 37 6.29 -25.95 3.99
C PRO A 37 6.63 -24.45 4.08
N HIS A 38 5.63 -23.57 3.90
CA HIS A 38 5.81 -22.12 4.03
C HIS A 38 6.26 -21.74 5.45
N ARG A 39 5.57 -22.27 6.47
CA ARG A 39 5.91 -22.03 7.87
C ARG A 39 7.33 -22.49 8.21
N GLN A 40 7.76 -23.64 7.71
CA GLN A 40 9.13 -24.14 7.92
C GLN A 40 10.21 -23.24 7.30
N VAL A 41 9.91 -22.62 6.15
CA VAL A 41 10.80 -21.64 5.52
C VAL A 41 10.93 -20.39 6.40
N LEU A 42 9.81 -19.88 6.93
CA LEU A 42 9.81 -18.73 7.85
C LEU A 42 10.54 -19.04 9.16
N GLU A 43 10.30 -20.19 9.79
CA GLU A 43 10.94 -20.60 11.04
C GLU A 43 12.46 -20.71 10.89
N ARG A 44 12.93 -21.36 9.81
CA ARG A 44 14.36 -21.45 9.50
C ARG A 44 14.97 -20.06 9.31
N HIS A 45 14.31 -19.20 8.54
CA HIS A 45 14.84 -17.86 8.29
C HIS A 45 14.85 -16.99 9.55
N VAL A 46 13.85 -17.11 10.44
CA VAL A 46 13.86 -16.43 11.74
C VAL A 46 15.08 -16.85 12.57
N ALA A 47 15.34 -18.15 12.67
CA ALA A 47 16.50 -18.66 13.41
C ALA A 47 17.83 -18.15 12.81
N ASP A 48 17.96 -18.21 11.48
CA ASP A 48 19.14 -17.74 10.77
C ASP A 48 19.33 -16.22 10.95
N ALA A 49 18.28 -15.41 10.80
CA ALA A 49 18.34 -13.96 10.94
C ALA A 49 18.72 -13.54 12.37
N GLN A 50 18.26 -14.26 13.40
CA GLN A 50 18.66 -14.00 14.77
C GLN A 50 20.15 -14.25 15.03
N ASP A 51 20.72 -15.32 14.47
CA ASP A 51 22.16 -15.57 14.56
C ASP A 51 22.95 -14.41 13.93
N HIS A 52 22.54 -13.96 12.75
CA HIS A 52 23.19 -12.83 12.08
C HIS A 52 23.05 -11.51 12.83
N ILE A 53 21.90 -11.22 13.42
CA ILE A 53 21.71 -10.03 14.28
C ILE A 53 22.72 -10.04 15.42
N ASN A 54 22.91 -11.19 16.09
CA ASN A 54 23.88 -11.32 17.18
C ASN A 54 25.32 -11.13 16.68
N ARG A 55 25.64 -11.63 15.47
CA ARG A 55 26.96 -11.43 14.86
C ARG A 55 27.22 -9.98 14.48
N ILE A 56 26.21 -9.25 13.99
CA ILE A 56 26.31 -7.79 13.76
C ILE A 56 26.53 -7.06 15.08
N ASP A 57 25.75 -7.37 16.11
CA ASP A 57 25.87 -6.75 17.43
C ASP A 57 27.28 -6.96 18.02
N HIS A 58 27.83 -8.16 17.84
CA HIS A 58 29.20 -8.47 18.22
C HIS A 58 30.21 -7.61 17.46
N HIS A 59 30.14 -7.57 16.13
CA HIS A 59 31.05 -6.80 15.28
C HIS A 59 31.01 -5.29 15.58
N VAL A 60 29.80 -4.73 15.73
CA VAL A 60 29.61 -3.34 16.13
C VAL A 60 30.25 -3.06 17.50
N SER A 61 30.17 -4.01 18.44
CA SER A 61 30.79 -3.86 19.76
C SER A 61 32.32 -3.94 19.74
N GLU A 62 32.91 -4.65 18.78
CA GLU A 62 34.36 -4.74 18.58
C GLU A 62 34.93 -3.46 17.94
N ILE A 63 34.22 -2.90 16.97
CA ILE A 63 34.63 -1.68 16.26
C ILE A 63 34.38 -0.42 17.10
N ARG A 64 33.33 -0.40 17.93
CA ARG A 64 33.01 0.75 18.78
C ARG A 64 34.14 0.96 19.80
N PRO A 65 34.87 2.09 19.76
CA PRO A 65 35.92 2.35 20.74
C PRO A 65 35.34 2.39 22.16
N ARG A 66 35.91 1.60 23.08
CA ARG A 66 35.65 1.75 24.52
C ARG A 66 36.31 3.04 25.02
N SER A 67 35.64 4.18 24.88
CA SER A 67 36.02 5.38 25.64
C SER A 67 34.82 6.29 25.95
N PRO A 68 34.65 6.69 27.22
CA PRO A 68 33.59 7.60 27.63
C PRO A 68 34.00 9.06 27.35
N LEU A 69 33.04 9.83 26.82
CA LEU A 69 32.99 11.31 26.80
C LEU A 69 34.12 12.08 26.07
N ARG A 70 33.84 12.50 24.82
CA ARG A 70 34.18 13.82 24.24
C ARG A 70 33.45 13.98 22.90
N PHE A 71 32.27 14.60 22.88
CA PHE A 71 31.95 16.02 22.69
C PHE A 71 31.86 16.48 21.21
N ALA A 72 30.63 16.85 20.84
CA ALA A 72 30.15 17.78 19.83
C ALA A 72 31.08 18.19 18.66
N ALA A 73 30.71 17.76 17.45
CA ALA A 73 30.60 18.61 16.27
C ALA A 73 29.70 17.91 15.24
N GLY A 74 28.89 18.69 14.54
CA GLY A 74 27.68 18.23 13.86
C GLY A 74 27.88 17.22 12.73
N THR A 75 26.94 16.31 12.64
CA THR A 75 26.27 16.02 11.37
C THR A 75 24.80 15.71 11.70
N VAL A 76 23.89 16.58 11.24
CA VAL A 76 22.46 16.28 11.26
C VAL A 76 22.24 15.18 10.23
N ARG A 77 22.23 13.92 10.67
CA ARG A 77 21.77 12.79 9.86
C ARG A 77 20.35 12.47 10.29
N THR A 78 19.40 12.96 9.51
CA THR A 78 17.98 12.64 9.63
C THR A 78 17.78 11.19 9.21
N ILE A 79 17.87 10.26 10.15
CA ILE A 79 17.38 8.88 9.95
C ILE A 79 15.95 8.82 10.48
N ALA A 80 15.07 8.53 9.54
CA ALA A 80 13.65 8.32 9.72
C ALA A 80 13.41 7.13 10.68
N LYS A 81 13.25 7.43 11.97
CA LYS A 81 12.69 6.48 12.93
C LYS A 81 11.18 6.42 12.73
N GLY A 82 10.74 5.48 11.90
CA GLY A 82 9.35 5.06 11.85
C GLY A 82 9.00 4.38 13.17
N THR A 83 8.40 5.12 14.09
CA THR A 83 7.86 4.57 15.33
C THR A 83 6.62 3.74 15.01
N VAL A 84 6.82 2.43 14.86
CA VAL A 84 5.71 1.47 14.82
C VAL A 84 5.13 1.38 16.23
N ARG A 85 4.04 2.10 16.49
CA ARG A 85 3.22 1.90 17.68
C ARG A 85 2.11 0.91 17.32
N THR A 86 2.43 -0.37 17.43
CA THR A 86 1.46 -1.48 17.40
C THR A 86 0.65 -1.47 18.68
N THR A 87 -0.56 -0.91 18.61
CA THR A 87 -1.64 -1.26 19.53
C THR A 87 -2.85 -1.66 18.70
N THR A 88 -2.87 -2.90 18.23
CA THR A 88 -4.09 -3.57 17.79
C THR A 88 -4.94 -3.83 19.02
N LEU A 89 -6.06 -3.11 19.14
CA LEU A 89 -7.20 -3.55 19.96
C LEU A 89 -8.29 -4.06 19.01
N PRO A 90 -8.93 -5.21 19.31
CA PRO A 90 -10.03 -5.74 18.54
C PRO A 90 -11.30 -4.96 18.90
N LEU A 91 -11.92 -4.29 17.92
CA LEU A 91 -13.27 -3.77 18.08
C LEU A 91 -14.26 -4.83 17.59
N GLU A 92 -14.85 -5.53 18.56
CA GLU A 92 -16.18 -6.10 18.39
C GLU A 92 -17.22 -4.97 18.34
N ILE A 93 -18.16 -5.09 17.39
CA ILE A 93 -19.58 -4.68 17.34
C ILE A 93 -19.98 -5.04 15.88
N GLY A 94 -20.97 -5.86 15.57
CA GLY A 94 -22.23 -6.13 16.25
C GLY A 94 -23.38 -5.65 15.37
N ALA A 95 -23.71 -6.39 14.30
CA ALA A 95 -25.04 -6.48 13.66
C ALA A 95 -25.05 -7.50 12.50
N SER A 96 -25.72 -8.63 12.76
CA SER A 96 -26.51 -9.46 11.84
C SER A 96 -26.26 -9.39 10.32
N ILE A 97 -25.66 -10.47 9.78
CA ILE A 97 -26.07 -11.00 8.47
C ILE A 97 -26.39 -12.49 8.70
N ALA A 98 -27.69 -12.79 8.68
CA ALA A 98 -28.17 -14.16 8.59
C ALA A 98 -27.65 -14.77 7.29
N GLY A 99 -27.03 -15.95 7.38
CA GLY A 99 -26.58 -16.71 6.23
C GLY A 99 -25.18 -16.37 5.69
N ARG A 100 -24.18 -16.17 6.56
CA ARG A 100 -22.78 -16.23 6.10
C ARG A 100 -22.44 -17.70 5.79
N THR A 101 -22.58 -18.07 4.53
CA THR A 101 -22.15 -19.36 4.01
C THR A 101 -20.65 -19.56 4.33
N LEU A 102 -20.24 -20.80 4.62
CA LEU A 102 -18.84 -21.16 4.88
C LEU A 102 -17.87 -20.64 3.80
N ARG A 103 -18.38 -20.39 2.59
CA ARG A 103 -17.67 -19.82 1.44
C ARG A 103 -17.15 -18.39 1.66
N GLY A 104 -17.93 -17.50 2.29
CA GLY A 104 -17.51 -16.10 2.51
C GLY A 104 -16.41 -15.93 3.56
N ARG A 105 -16.26 -16.90 4.47
CA ARG A 105 -15.14 -16.94 5.43
C ARG A 105 -13.83 -17.33 4.73
N HIS A 106 -13.90 -18.36 3.88
CA HIS A 106 -12.76 -18.83 3.10
C HIS A 106 -12.18 -17.75 2.16
N GLU A 107 -13.03 -16.97 1.48
CA GLU A 107 -12.57 -15.86 0.62
C GLU A 107 -11.83 -14.75 1.41
N ALA A 108 -12.29 -14.45 2.63
CA ALA A 108 -11.64 -13.47 3.50
C ALA A 108 -10.30 -14.00 4.04
N ASP A 109 -10.23 -15.30 4.33
CA ASP A 109 -9.01 -15.98 4.79
C ASP A 109 -7.95 -16.00 3.68
N GLU A 110 -8.32 -16.32 2.44
CA GLU A 110 -7.39 -16.34 1.28
C GLU A 110 -6.83 -14.95 0.96
N ARG A 111 -7.67 -13.90 1.00
CA ARG A 111 -7.20 -12.51 0.80
C ARG A 111 -6.24 -12.07 1.89
N ARG A 112 -6.46 -12.53 3.13
CA ARG A 112 -5.57 -12.26 4.26
C ARG A 112 -4.22 -12.96 4.07
N LEU A 113 -4.21 -14.22 3.64
CA LEU A 113 -2.98 -14.96 3.36
C LEU A 113 -2.17 -14.31 2.23
N LEU A 114 -2.82 -13.88 1.15
CA LEU A 114 -2.16 -13.09 0.09
C LEU A 114 -1.53 -11.82 0.67
N LYS A 115 -2.29 -11.08 1.49
CA LYS A 115 -1.78 -9.84 2.08
C LYS A 115 -0.58 -10.07 3.00
N ASN A 116 -0.59 -11.16 3.77
CA ASN A 116 0.54 -11.54 4.59
C ASN A 116 1.77 -11.84 3.72
N ALA A 117 1.63 -12.67 2.68
CA ALA A 117 2.72 -13.00 1.77
C ALA A 117 3.30 -11.77 1.05
N GLU A 118 2.46 -10.81 0.64
CA GLU A 118 2.91 -9.54 0.05
C GLU A 118 3.75 -8.72 1.02
N ASP A 119 3.30 -8.61 2.27
CA ASP A 119 3.99 -7.84 3.29
C ASP A 119 5.30 -8.53 3.73
N GLU A 120 5.31 -9.87 3.84
CA GLU A 120 6.52 -10.68 4.06
C GLU A 120 7.55 -10.42 2.96
N TYR A 121 7.12 -10.45 1.69
CA TYR A 121 7.98 -10.15 0.55
C TYR A 121 8.55 -8.72 0.62
N ALA A 122 7.69 -7.74 0.93
CA ALA A 122 8.09 -6.34 0.99
C ALA A 122 9.12 -6.05 2.10
N ILE A 123 8.94 -6.61 3.31
CA ILE A 123 9.87 -6.37 4.41
C ILE A 123 11.23 -7.03 4.15
N THR A 124 11.26 -8.24 3.56
CA THR A 124 12.51 -8.91 3.17
C THR A 124 13.22 -8.17 2.04
N ALA A 125 12.48 -7.64 1.05
CA ALA A 125 13.08 -6.85 -0.04
C ALA A 125 13.77 -5.58 0.49
N ARG A 126 13.19 -4.96 1.52
CA ARG A 126 13.82 -3.83 2.21
C ARG A 126 15.09 -4.26 2.95
N ALA A 127 15.07 -5.37 3.69
CA ALA A 127 16.24 -5.90 4.37
C ALA A 127 17.39 -6.20 3.40
N LEU A 128 17.07 -6.83 2.26
CA LEU A 128 18.01 -7.08 1.17
C LEU A 128 18.68 -5.78 0.68
N ALA A 129 17.88 -4.74 0.45
CA ALA A 129 18.39 -3.45 -0.02
C ALA A 129 19.32 -2.80 1.02
N THR A 130 18.97 -2.87 2.30
CA THR A 130 19.82 -2.38 3.39
C THR A 130 21.14 -3.16 3.46
N CYS A 131 21.11 -4.48 3.34
CA CYS A 131 22.32 -5.30 3.32
C CYS A 131 23.22 -4.98 2.13
N ARG A 132 22.66 -4.72 0.93
CA ARG A 132 23.44 -4.27 -0.25
C ARG A 132 24.12 -2.92 -0.02
N ALA A 133 23.40 -1.97 0.55
CA ALA A 133 23.96 -0.66 0.88
C ALA A 133 25.08 -0.77 1.91
N GLY A 134 24.85 -1.55 2.98
CA GLY A 134 25.86 -1.78 4.01
C GLY A 134 27.08 -2.54 3.51
N GLU A 135 26.92 -3.56 2.64
CA GLU A 135 28.04 -4.30 2.03
C GLU A 135 28.94 -3.35 1.24
N SER A 136 28.35 -2.42 0.48
CA SER A 136 29.09 -1.40 -0.27
C SER A 136 29.84 -0.45 0.66
N ILE A 137 29.20 0.02 1.74
CA ILE A 137 29.82 0.88 2.75
C ILE A 137 30.98 0.17 3.46
N ALA A 138 30.80 -1.11 3.81
CA ALA A 138 31.83 -1.93 4.46
C ALA A 138 33.04 -2.15 3.54
N ALA A 139 32.81 -2.39 2.25
CA ALA A 139 33.89 -2.51 1.26
C ALA A 139 34.71 -1.21 1.14
N GLU A 140 34.05 -0.05 1.06
CA GLU A 140 34.72 1.26 1.05
C GLU A 140 35.41 1.61 2.39
N ALA A 141 35.00 0.94 3.48
CA ALA A 141 35.61 1.07 4.79
C ALA A 141 36.78 0.12 5.04
N ASP A 142 37.15 -0.70 4.06
CA ASP A 142 38.13 -1.78 4.18
C ASP A 142 37.81 -2.76 5.34
N ASP A 143 36.53 -2.89 5.70
CA ASP A 143 36.05 -3.87 6.68
C ASP A 143 35.53 -5.12 5.97
N GLU A 144 36.45 -6.03 5.66
CA GLU A 144 36.14 -7.29 4.98
C GLU A 144 35.20 -8.18 5.79
N GLU A 145 35.25 -8.11 7.12
CA GLU A 145 34.39 -8.93 7.98
C GLU A 145 32.94 -8.47 7.90
N ALA A 146 32.69 -7.17 8.06
CA ALA A 146 31.37 -6.56 7.87
C ALA A 146 30.84 -6.83 6.46
N ALA A 147 31.67 -6.66 5.42
CA ALA A 147 31.27 -6.88 4.04
C ALA A 147 30.84 -8.34 3.80
N ARG A 148 31.61 -9.32 4.30
CA ARG A 148 31.27 -10.75 4.19
C ARG A 148 30.00 -11.10 4.94
N LEU A 149 29.80 -10.54 6.13
CA LEU A 149 28.60 -10.76 6.93
C LEU A 149 27.35 -10.24 6.20
N LEU A 150 27.39 -9.01 5.69
CA LEU A 150 26.28 -8.40 4.97
C LEU A 150 26.01 -9.11 3.63
N ALA A 151 27.05 -9.56 2.94
CA ALA A 151 26.91 -10.40 1.76
C ALA A 151 26.26 -11.76 2.05
N SER A 152 26.50 -12.33 3.24
CA SER A 152 25.85 -13.58 3.69
C SER A 152 24.35 -13.37 3.89
N LEU A 153 23.97 -12.33 4.64
CA LEU A 153 22.58 -11.93 4.85
C LEU A 153 21.87 -11.67 3.52
N ARG A 154 22.50 -10.87 2.64
CA ARG A 154 21.96 -10.57 1.31
C ARG A 154 21.62 -11.83 0.50
N ARG A 155 22.52 -12.83 0.48
CA ARG A 155 22.29 -14.09 -0.24
C ARG A 155 21.17 -14.93 0.39
N GLN A 156 20.95 -14.84 1.69
CA GLN A 156 19.84 -15.52 2.36
C GLN A 156 18.51 -14.83 2.06
N ASP A 157 18.48 -13.50 2.14
CA ASP A 157 17.29 -12.70 1.78
C ASP A 157 16.90 -12.90 0.31
N GLU A 158 17.87 -13.01 -0.62
CA GLU A 158 17.62 -13.34 -2.03
C GLU A 158 16.92 -14.69 -2.18
N LYS A 159 17.41 -15.74 -1.49
CA LYS A 159 16.77 -17.07 -1.50
C LYS A 159 15.38 -17.06 -0.89
N LEU A 160 15.19 -16.28 0.18
CA LEU A 160 13.89 -16.13 0.81
C LEU A 160 12.90 -15.41 -0.11
N LEU A 161 13.31 -14.33 -0.77
CA LEU A 161 12.47 -13.61 -1.72
C LEU A 161 12.01 -14.50 -2.87
N ASP A 162 12.88 -15.38 -3.37
CA ASP A 162 12.49 -16.36 -4.38
C ASP A 162 11.40 -17.31 -3.86
N ALA A 163 11.53 -17.80 -2.61
CA ALA A 163 10.49 -18.64 -1.98
C ALA A 163 9.18 -17.88 -1.73
N LEU A 164 9.25 -16.64 -1.24
CA LEU A 164 8.09 -15.80 -0.97
C LEU A 164 7.35 -15.40 -2.25
N LYS A 165 8.09 -15.19 -3.35
CA LYS A 165 7.50 -14.90 -4.67
C LYS A 165 6.57 -16.01 -5.12
N ASP A 166 6.95 -17.27 -4.90
CA ASP A 166 6.11 -18.42 -5.23
C ASP A 166 4.86 -18.46 -4.34
N SER A 167 5.01 -18.18 -3.04
CA SER A 167 3.89 -18.07 -2.09
C SER A 167 2.88 -16.97 -2.46
N VAL A 168 3.36 -15.76 -2.80
CA VAL A 168 2.51 -14.67 -3.30
C VAL A 168 1.73 -15.11 -4.56
N ALA A 169 2.41 -15.77 -5.50
CA ALA A 169 1.78 -16.26 -6.72
C ALA A 169 0.75 -17.37 -6.46
N GLU A 170 0.97 -18.21 -5.45
CA GLU A 170 0.04 -19.26 -5.03
C GLU A 170 -1.23 -18.66 -4.40
N HIS A 171 -1.08 -17.80 -3.38
CA HIS A 171 -2.22 -17.16 -2.72
C HIS A 171 -3.03 -16.26 -3.67
N ALA A 172 -2.37 -15.58 -4.61
CA ALA A 172 -3.08 -14.80 -5.63
C ALA A 172 -3.97 -15.68 -6.53
N ARG A 173 -3.52 -16.89 -6.88
CA ARG A 173 -4.34 -17.85 -7.63
C ARG A 173 -5.50 -18.36 -6.78
N ALA A 174 -5.27 -18.66 -5.51
CA ALA A 174 -6.30 -19.12 -4.59
C ALA A 174 -7.45 -18.09 -4.48
N VAL A 175 -7.10 -16.81 -4.27
CA VAL A 175 -8.07 -15.69 -4.28
C VAL A 175 -8.84 -15.62 -5.60
N ALA A 176 -8.17 -15.72 -6.75
CA ALA A 176 -8.82 -15.67 -8.06
C ALA A 176 -9.78 -16.86 -8.30
N THR A 177 -9.44 -18.05 -7.81
CA THR A 177 -10.32 -19.23 -7.91
C THR A 177 -11.51 -19.17 -6.95
N ALA A 178 -11.34 -18.54 -5.78
CA ALA A 178 -12.42 -18.34 -4.81
C ALA A 178 -13.50 -17.38 -5.37
N ASP A 179 -13.10 -16.31 -6.07
CA ASP A 179 -14.03 -15.38 -6.75
C ASP A 179 -14.64 -15.98 -8.04
N GLY A 180 -13.92 -16.90 -8.69
CA GLY A 180 -14.34 -17.60 -9.91
C GLY A 180 -15.50 -18.60 -9.74
N GLY A 181 -15.95 -18.86 -8.51
CA GLY A 181 -17.08 -19.73 -8.19
C GLY A 181 -18.47 -19.18 -8.54
N ARG A 182 -18.54 -18.00 -9.19
CA ARG A 182 -19.77 -17.43 -9.76
C ARG A 182 -20.07 -18.06 -11.14
N SER A 183 -20.12 -19.38 -11.21
CA SER A 183 -20.74 -20.10 -12.31
C SER A 183 -22.25 -20.06 -12.10
N THR A 184 -22.89 -19.00 -12.59
CA THR A 184 -24.31 -19.05 -12.90
C THR A 184 -24.45 -20.02 -14.07
N GLU A 185 -25.09 -21.16 -13.81
CA GLU A 185 -25.55 -22.09 -14.84
C GLU A 185 -26.27 -21.31 -15.97
N PRO A 186 -26.04 -21.67 -17.23
CA PRO A 186 -26.34 -20.82 -18.37
C PRO A 186 -27.83 -20.92 -18.73
N ASP A 187 -28.63 -19.96 -18.29
CA ASP A 187 -29.90 -19.70 -18.98
C ASP A 187 -29.65 -18.76 -20.16
N GLY A 188 -30.15 -19.16 -21.32
CA GLY A 188 -29.69 -18.74 -22.65
C GLY A 188 -29.75 -17.23 -22.88
N GLY A 189 -28.59 -16.61 -23.04
CA GLY A 189 -28.49 -15.21 -23.46
C GLY A 189 -27.12 -14.91 -24.06
N LEU A 190 -27.10 -14.08 -25.10
CA LEU A 190 -25.98 -13.69 -25.98
C LEU A 190 -24.68 -13.24 -25.28
N ALA A 191 -24.65 -13.14 -23.94
CA ALA A 191 -23.47 -12.88 -23.13
C ALA A 191 -22.50 -14.07 -23.01
N GLY A 192 -22.94 -15.33 -23.20
CA GLY A 192 -22.04 -16.48 -23.14
C GLY A 192 -21.01 -16.53 -24.27
N ALA A 193 -21.35 -15.94 -25.43
CA ALA A 193 -20.46 -15.85 -26.57
C ALA A 193 -19.32 -14.84 -26.31
N THR A 194 -19.60 -13.72 -25.64
CA THR A 194 -18.60 -12.67 -25.37
C THR A 194 -17.58 -13.14 -24.34
N THR A 195 -17.97 -13.88 -23.30
CA THR A 195 -17.03 -14.38 -22.29
C THR A 195 -16.07 -15.43 -22.85
N ARG A 196 -16.55 -16.28 -23.77
CA ARG A 196 -15.71 -17.28 -24.45
C ARG A 196 -14.77 -16.60 -25.46
N VAL A 197 -15.21 -15.52 -26.11
CA VAL A 197 -14.37 -14.68 -26.98
C VAL A 197 -13.32 -13.89 -26.19
N VAL A 198 -13.65 -13.34 -25.02
CA VAL A 198 -12.70 -12.64 -24.14
C VAL A 198 -11.65 -13.61 -23.60
N ARG A 199 -12.05 -14.80 -23.14
CA ARG A 199 -11.10 -15.82 -22.64
C ARG A 199 -10.18 -16.35 -23.73
N THR A 200 -10.69 -16.55 -24.95
CA THR A 200 -9.86 -16.93 -26.11
C THR A 200 -9.00 -15.77 -26.62
N ALA A 201 -9.45 -14.52 -26.51
CA ALA A 201 -8.64 -13.35 -26.85
C ALA A 201 -7.50 -13.14 -25.84
N VAL A 202 -7.76 -13.29 -24.54
CA VAL A 202 -6.73 -13.22 -23.49
C VAL A 202 -5.69 -14.34 -23.65
N GLY A 203 -6.14 -15.56 -23.98
CA GLY A 203 -5.25 -16.67 -24.34
C GLY A 203 -4.35 -16.33 -25.54
N ARG A 204 -4.93 -15.83 -26.64
CA ARG A 204 -4.18 -15.45 -27.84
C ARG A 204 -3.25 -14.25 -27.65
N VAL A 205 -3.59 -13.31 -26.77
CA VAL A 205 -2.70 -12.18 -26.40
C VAL A 205 -1.49 -12.68 -25.62
N ARG A 206 -1.66 -13.68 -24.75
CA ARG A 206 -0.56 -14.32 -24.02
C ARG A 206 0.36 -15.09 -24.95
N ASP A 207 -0.20 -15.82 -25.91
CA ASP A 207 0.56 -16.56 -26.92
C ASP A 207 1.27 -15.61 -27.90
N ALA A 208 0.64 -14.49 -28.28
CA ALA A 208 1.25 -13.47 -29.14
C ALA A 208 2.33 -12.63 -28.43
N ALA A 209 2.22 -12.43 -27.10
CA ALA A 209 3.26 -11.81 -26.28
C ALA A 209 4.50 -12.71 -26.15
N GLN A 210 4.32 -14.03 -26.11
CA GLN A 210 5.42 -14.99 -26.20
C GLN A 210 6.03 -15.06 -27.61
N ALA A 211 5.27 -14.74 -28.67
CA ALA A 211 5.71 -14.78 -30.07
C ALA A 211 6.33 -13.45 -30.61
N GLY A 212 6.47 -12.40 -29.80
CA GLY A 212 7.31 -11.24 -30.14
C GLY A 212 6.80 -10.29 -31.24
N GLY A 213 5.49 -10.22 -31.52
CA GLY A 213 4.93 -9.37 -32.57
C GLY A 213 4.46 -7.98 -32.10
N ARG A 214 5.31 -6.94 -32.23
CA ARG A 214 5.02 -5.54 -31.79
C ARG A 214 3.94 -4.78 -32.59
N GLN A 215 3.37 -5.33 -33.66
CA GLN A 215 2.46 -4.60 -34.56
C GLN A 215 0.97 -4.68 -34.17
N THR A 216 0.53 -5.75 -33.49
CA THR A 216 -0.91 -6.03 -33.25
C THR A 216 -1.44 -5.46 -31.93
N ALA A 217 -0.57 -5.01 -31.03
CA ALA A 217 -0.95 -4.44 -29.73
C ALA A 217 -1.65 -3.07 -29.83
N ARG A 218 -1.50 -2.34 -30.95
CA ARG A 218 -2.01 -0.97 -31.11
C ARG A 218 -3.46 -0.88 -31.57
N THR A 219 -4.04 -1.93 -32.15
CA THR A 219 -5.44 -1.93 -32.58
C THR A 219 -6.39 -2.38 -31.46
N ALA A 220 -5.91 -3.13 -30.47
CA ALA A 220 -6.71 -3.57 -29.31
C ALA A 220 -6.86 -2.48 -28.23
N THR A 221 -5.97 -1.48 -28.19
CA THR A 221 -6.02 -0.39 -27.19
C THR A 221 -7.12 0.65 -27.46
N GLY A 222 -7.67 0.68 -28.68
CA GLY A 222 -8.73 1.61 -29.08
C GLY A 222 -10.11 1.28 -28.48
N ALA A 223 -10.42 -0.01 -28.30
CA ALA A 223 -11.73 -0.46 -27.85
C ALA A 223 -11.94 -0.38 -26.32
N LEU A 224 -10.88 -0.14 -25.55
CA LEU A 224 -10.93 -0.05 -24.08
C LEU A 224 -11.24 1.36 -23.56
N ARG A 225 -11.39 2.37 -24.44
CA ARG A 225 -11.52 3.78 -24.05
C ARG A 225 -12.95 4.23 -23.73
N GLU A 226 -13.96 3.40 -23.98
CA GLU A 226 -15.38 3.73 -23.78
C GLU A 226 -16.09 2.80 -22.77
N MET A 227 -15.56 2.67 -21.55
CA MET A 227 -16.28 2.00 -20.45
C MET A 227 -16.31 2.87 -19.16
N PRO A 228 -17.49 3.30 -18.67
CA PRO A 228 -17.60 3.99 -17.39
C PRO A 228 -17.34 3.00 -16.25
N GLY A 229 -16.30 3.24 -15.46
CA GLY A 229 -15.88 2.37 -14.34
C GLY A 229 -14.39 2.03 -14.34
N VAL A 230 -13.77 1.97 -15.52
CA VAL A 230 -12.32 1.71 -15.67
C VAL A 230 -11.49 2.91 -15.19
N SER A 231 -12.04 4.13 -15.28
CA SER A 231 -11.38 5.35 -14.78
C SER A 231 -11.12 5.36 -13.27
N ARG A 232 -11.88 4.62 -12.45
CA ARG A 232 -11.66 4.58 -10.99
C ARG A 232 -10.47 3.67 -10.65
N MET A 233 -10.43 2.46 -11.22
CA MET A 233 -9.30 1.55 -11.04
C MET A 233 -8.00 2.07 -11.68
N THR A 234 -8.05 2.72 -12.85
CA THR A 234 -6.83 3.31 -13.44
C THR A 234 -6.26 4.44 -12.60
N LYS A 235 -7.10 5.20 -11.87
CA LYS A 235 -6.65 6.34 -11.05
C LYS A 235 -6.12 5.91 -9.68
N GLU A 236 -6.67 4.85 -9.09
CA GLU A 236 -6.11 4.23 -7.89
C GLU A 236 -4.71 3.64 -8.19
N VAL A 237 -4.55 2.97 -9.34
CA VAL A 237 -3.25 2.49 -9.84
C VAL A 237 -2.30 3.65 -10.14
N GLN A 238 -2.81 4.78 -10.64
CA GLN A 238 -2.01 5.96 -10.93
C GLN A 238 -1.57 6.73 -9.68
N GLY A 239 -2.39 6.75 -8.61
CA GLY A 239 -2.02 7.30 -7.30
C GLY A 239 -0.97 6.45 -6.58
N ALA A 240 -1.01 5.12 -6.74
CA ALA A 240 0.00 4.22 -6.20
C ALA A 240 1.38 4.39 -6.87
N ALA A 241 1.43 4.89 -8.11
CA ALA A 241 2.66 5.18 -8.86
C ALA A 241 3.09 6.67 -8.81
N ALA A 242 2.31 7.54 -8.15
CA ALA A 242 2.61 8.96 -8.05
C ALA A 242 3.80 9.21 -7.12
N ARG A 243 4.69 10.14 -7.49
CA ARG A 243 5.75 10.63 -6.58
C ARG A 243 5.18 11.68 -5.65
N GLU A 244 5.83 11.91 -4.51
CA GLU A 244 5.42 12.94 -3.55
C GLU A 244 5.23 14.33 -4.18
N GLU A 245 6.08 14.64 -5.17
CA GLU A 245 6.08 15.90 -5.94
C GLU A 245 4.82 16.08 -6.81
N ASP A 246 4.18 14.97 -7.18
CA ASP A 246 2.98 14.93 -8.03
C ASP A 246 1.68 15.04 -7.22
N LEU A 247 1.78 15.14 -5.90
CA LEU A 247 0.60 15.20 -5.03
C LEU A 247 -0.10 16.56 -5.06
N PRO A 248 -1.44 16.58 -4.98
CA PRO A 248 -2.22 17.82 -4.85
C PRO A 248 -1.91 18.64 -3.58
N ILE A 249 -1.12 18.09 -2.65
CA ILE A 249 -0.72 18.71 -1.39
C ILE A 249 0.80 18.91 -1.42
N PRO A 250 1.29 20.16 -1.52
CA PRO A 250 2.72 20.43 -1.50
C PRO A 250 3.39 20.04 -0.18
N GLY A 251 4.56 19.39 -0.27
CA GLY A 251 5.38 18.99 0.89
C GLY A 251 4.76 17.88 1.74
N TYR A 252 3.96 17.02 1.11
CA TYR A 252 3.09 16.04 1.77
C TYR A 252 3.78 15.14 2.81
N GLY A 253 5.02 14.72 2.57
CA GLY A 253 5.83 13.89 3.46
C GLY A 253 6.32 14.62 4.72
N GLN A 254 6.34 15.96 4.70
CA GLN A 254 6.79 16.80 5.81
C GLN A 254 5.64 17.29 6.70
N LEU A 255 4.39 17.07 6.29
CA LEU A 255 3.20 17.55 7.01
C LEU A 255 2.75 16.58 8.09
N THR A 256 2.24 17.12 9.20
CA THR A 256 1.61 16.31 10.23
C THR A 256 0.25 15.79 9.76
N VAL A 257 -0.26 14.73 10.41
CA VAL A 257 -1.61 14.21 10.11
C VAL A 257 -2.66 15.32 10.25
N ALA A 258 -2.54 16.18 11.26
CA ALA A 258 -3.47 17.30 11.46
C ALA A 258 -3.46 18.27 10.25
N ASP A 259 -2.27 18.68 9.80
CA ASP A 259 -2.11 19.58 8.66
C ASP A 259 -2.65 18.97 7.36
N ILE A 260 -2.39 17.68 7.15
CA ILE A 260 -2.90 16.93 6.00
C ILE A 260 -4.42 16.89 6.05
N THR A 261 -5.02 16.53 7.19
CA THR A 261 -6.50 16.46 7.30
C THR A 261 -7.20 17.79 7.07
N GLN A 262 -6.55 18.92 7.43
CA GLN A 262 -7.08 20.24 7.14
C GLN A 262 -7.06 20.54 5.64
N ARG A 263 -5.98 20.16 4.94
CA ARG A 263 -5.84 20.36 3.49
C ARG A 263 -6.71 19.40 2.68
N LEU A 264 -6.93 18.17 3.16
CA LEU A 264 -7.83 17.21 2.51
C LEU A 264 -9.24 17.77 2.33
N ARG A 265 -9.75 18.54 3.29
CA ARG A 265 -11.10 19.14 3.22
C ARG A 265 -11.29 20.14 2.09
N THR A 266 -10.21 20.72 1.57
CA THR A 266 -10.27 21.71 0.49
C THR A 266 -10.08 21.08 -0.88
N LEU A 267 -9.62 19.83 -0.95
CA LEU A 267 -9.43 19.12 -2.20
C LEU A 267 -10.76 18.67 -2.83
N PRO A 268 -10.84 18.52 -4.15
CA PRO A 268 -11.97 17.86 -4.82
C PRO A 268 -11.90 16.33 -4.69
N GLN A 269 -13.02 15.62 -4.89
CA GLN A 269 -13.11 14.15 -4.82
C GLN A 269 -12.06 13.43 -5.69
N ARG A 270 -11.76 13.98 -6.87
CA ARG A 270 -10.72 13.45 -7.76
C ARG A 270 -9.32 13.46 -7.13
N ASP A 271 -8.99 14.51 -6.39
CA ASP A 271 -7.67 14.70 -5.78
C ASP A 271 -7.58 13.90 -4.47
N LEU A 272 -8.70 13.77 -3.74
CA LEU A 272 -8.81 12.84 -2.61
C LEU A 272 -8.50 11.40 -3.03
N THR A 273 -8.98 10.97 -4.21
CA THR A 273 -8.70 9.62 -4.73
C THR A 273 -7.21 9.41 -5.03
N VAL A 274 -6.53 10.43 -5.55
CA VAL A 274 -5.07 10.38 -5.82
C VAL A 274 -4.29 10.29 -4.50
N VAL A 275 -4.63 11.13 -3.52
CA VAL A 275 -3.98 11.13 -2.20
C VAL A 275 -4.21 9.81 -1.46
N GLU A 276 -5.39 9.21 -1.57
CA GLU A 276 -5.68 7.90 -0.99
C GLU A 276 -4.84 6.78 -1.60
N GLY A 277 -4.71 6.76 -2.93
CA GLY A 277 -3.87 5.79 -3.64
C GLY A 277 -2.40 5.90 -3.24
N TYR A 278 -1.89 7.14 -3.18
CA TYR A 278 -0.53 7.41 -2.72
C TYR A 278 -0.33 6.99 -1.26
N GLU A 279 -1.24 7.39 -0.37
CA GLU A 279 -1.12 7.12 1.05
C GLU A 279 -1.17 5.62 1.34
N ARG A 280 -2.03 4.86 0.66
CA ARG A 280 -2.07 3.39 0.78
C ARG A 280 -0.80 2.71 0.29
N ALA A 281 -0.14 3.27 -0.72
CA ALA A 281 1.07 2.69 -1.32
C ALA A 281 2.37 3.06 -0.59
N HIS A 282 2.38 4.16 0.19
CA HIS A 282 3.58 4.69 0.82
C HIS A 282 3.53 4.63 2.35
N ALA A 283 3.00 5.67 3.00
CA ALA A 283 3.10 5.85 4.44
C ALA A 283 1.95 5.22 5.25
N ASN A 284 0.83 4.89 4.58
CA ASN A 284 -0.36 4.24 5.11
C ASN A 284 -0.85 4.81 6.46
N ARG A 285 -0.79 6.13 6.65
CA ARG A 285 -1.18 6.79 7.90
C ARG A 285 -2.70 6.68 8.06
N ALA A 286 -3.14 5.85 8.99
CA ALA A 286 -4.56 5.58 9.24
C ALA A 286 -5.37 6.87 9.48
N GLY A 287 -4.83 7.86 10.19
CA GLY A 287 -5.52 9.13 10.43
C GLY A 287 -5.82 9.93 9.15
N VAL A 288 -4.93 9.83 8.15
CA VAL A 288 -5.11 10.44 6.83
C VAL A 288 -6.14 9.64 6.03
N LEU A 289 -6.01 8.32 5.98
CA LEU A 289 -6.94 7.45 5.25
C LEU A 289 -8.37 7.51 5.80
N SER A 290 -8.55 7.48 7.13
CA SER A 290 -9.87 7.66 7.75
C SER A 290 -10.42 9.08 7.56
N ALA A 291 -9.56 10.08 7.41
CA ALA A 291 -10.02 11.42 7.03
C ALA A 291 -10.46 11.46 5.57
N VAL A 292 -9.72 10.85 4.65
CA VAL A 292 -10.13 10.71 3.24
C VAL A 292 -11.44 9.95 3.15
N GLU A 293 -11.58 8.81 3.82
CA GLU A 293 -12.81 8.00 3.82
C GLU A 293 -14.04 8.78 4.30
N ARG A 294 -13.89 9.60 5.36
CA ARG A 294 -14.98 10.48 5.84
C ARG A 294 -15.32 11.61 4.88
N LEU A 295 -14.34 12.08 4.11
CA LEU A 295 -14.49 13.16 3.13
C LEU A 295 -14.97 12.65 1.77
N ARG A 296 -14.80 11.36 1.50
CA ARG A 296 -15.28 10.72 0.28
C ARG A 296 -16.79 10.53 0.31
N GLY A 297 -17.39 10.78 -0.84
CA GLY A 297 -18.80 10.61 -1.11
C GLY A 297 -19.07 10.89 -2.56
N ASP A 298 -20.21 10.43 -3.05
CA ASP A 298 -20.64 10.79 -4.40
C ASP A 298 -20.94 12.30 -4.44
N GLU A 299 -20.44 12.96 -5.49
CA GLU A 299 -20.74 14.36 -5.71
C GLU A 299 -22.26 14.50 -5.95
N PRO A 300 -22.93 15.54 -5.41
CA PRO A 300 -24.38 15.73 -5.60
C PRO A 300 -24.78 15.79 -7.09
N TRP A 301 -23.86 16.27 -7.94
CA TRP A 301 -23.96 16.15 -9.38
C TRP A 301 -22.55 16.23 -9.99
N PRO A 302 -22.36 15.80 -11.25
CA PRO A 302 -21.05 15.80 -11.89
C PRO A 302 -20.37 17.18 -11.85
N ASP A 303 -19.08 17.17 -11.55
CA ASP A 303 -18.18 18.33 -11.53
C ASP A 303 -18.50 19.36 -10.43
N TYR A 304 -19.31 18.99 -9.44
CA TYR A 304 -19.74 19.86 -8.33
C TYR A 304 -18.57 20.57 -7.63
N ASP A 305 -17.50 19.83 -7.36
CA ASP A 305 -16.33 20.34 -6.64
C ASP A 305 -15.50 21.34 -7.45
N THR A 306 -15.71 21.39 -8.77
CA THR A 306 -15.03 22.31 -9.69
C THR A 306 -15.90 23.52 -10.07
N MET A 307 -17.21 23.48 -9.78
CA MET A 307 -18.12 24.57 -10.07
C MET A 307 -17.89 25.78 -9.16
N ASN A 308 -18.13 26.97 -9.71
CA ASN A 308 -18.10 28.19 -8.93
C ASN A 308 -19.38 28.37 -8.09
N LEU A 309 -19.32 29.22 -7.07
CA LEU A 309 -20.44 29.44 -6.13
C LEU A 309 -21.72 29.92 -6.83
N ASP A 310 -21.60 30.77 -7.85
CA ASP A 310 -22.78 31.30 -8.56
C ASP A 310 -23.49 30.24 -9.41
N GLN A 311 -22.73 29.31 -10.01
CA GLN A 311 -23.27 28.14 -10.70
C GLN A 311 -24.00 27.22 -9.72
N ILE A 312 -23.40 26.97 -8.54
CA ILE A 312 -24.01 26.14 -7.50
C ILE A 312 -25.31 26.76 -6.99
N HIS A 313 -25.32 28.06 -6.67
CA HIS A 313 -26.54 28.74 -6.21
C HIS A 313 -27.65 28.77 -7.27
N ARG A 314 -27.29 28.98 -8.55
CA ARG A 314 -28.28 28.92 -9.65
C ARG A 314 -28.90 27.54 -9.75
N ARG A 315 -28.10 26.49 -9.66
CA ARG A 315 -28.58 25.11 -9.75
C ARG A 315 -29.41 24.69 -8.53
N LEU A 316 -29.02 25.10 -7.33
CA LEU A 316 -29.79 24.86 -6.11
C LEU A 316 -31.16 25.56 -6.11
N ARG A 317 -31.29 26.70 -6.78
CA ARG A 317 -32.57 27.42 -6.90
C ARG A 317 -33.63 26.61 -7.66
N THR A 318 -33.20 25.84 -8.65
CA THR A 318 -34.06 24.98 -9.47
C THR A 318 -34.03 23.52 -9.05
N ALA A 319 -33.30 23.17 -7.98
CA ALA A 319 -33.13 21.81 -7.51
C ALA A 319 -34.39 21.30 -6.78
N ASP A 320 -34.61 19.99 -6.86
CA ASP A 320 -35.56 19.25 -6.03
C ASP A 320 -35.08 19.24 -4.56
N PRO A 321 -35.99 19.29 -3.57
CA PRO A 321 -35.65 19.09 -2.15
C PRO A 321 -34.72 17.90 -1.86
N ALA A 322 -34.85 16.78 -2.57
CA ALA A 322 -33.97 15.61 -2.40
C ALA A 322 -32.51 15.93 -2.78
N LEU A 323 -32.30 16.62 -3.91
CA LEU A 323 -30.97 17.04 -4.37
C LEU A 323 -30.36 18.11 -3.45
N ALA A 324 -31.21 18.98 -2.89
CA ALA A 324 -30.78 19.96 -1.89
C ALA A 324 -30.33 19.29 -0.58
N LEU A 325 -31.01 18.23 -0.13
CA LEU A 325 -30.62 17.45 1.04
C LEU A 325 -29.28 16.73 0.81
N GLU A 326 -29.11 16.10 -0.35
CA GLU A 326 -27.84 15.47 -0.74
C GLU A 326 -26.69 16.48 -0.76
N THR A 327 -26.92 17.67 -1.31
CA THR A 327 -25.93 18.77 -1.31
C THR A 327 -25.61 19.25 0.09
N LEU A 328 -26.62 19.34 0.98
CA LEU A 328 -26.44 19.74 2.38
C LEU A 328 -25.58 18.73 3.14
N ASP A 329 -25.85 17.43 2.97
CA ASP A 329 -25.11 16.35 3.62
C ASP A 329 -23.70 16.19 3.04
N TYR A 330 -23.53 16.43 1.74
CA TYR A 330 -22.23 16.50 1.09
C TYR A 330 -21.40 17.68 1.64
N GLU A 331 -21.95 18.89 1.67
CA GLU A 331 -21.25 20.08 2.15
C GLU A 331 -20.88 20.00 3.63
N ARG A 332 -21.74 19.42 4.48
CA ARG A 332 -21.45 19.22 5.91
C ARG A 332 -20.26 18.32 6.16
N ARG A 333 -20.10 17.27 5.33
CA ARG A 333 -19.00 16.32 5.42
C ARG A 333 -17.72 16.87 4.79
N HIS A 334 -17.84 17.63 3.70
CA HIS A 334 -16.73 18.04 2.86
C HIS A 334 -16.25 19.49 3.15
N ARG A 335 -16.49 20.43 2.22
CA ARG A 335 -15.93 21.80 2.24
C ARG A 335 -16.61 22.78 3.20
N GLN A 336 -17.76 22.43 3.77
CA GLN A 336 -18.50 23.23 4.75
C GLN A 336 -18.74 24.69 4.32
N ARG A 337 -19.06 24.92 3.04
CA ARG A 337 -19.29 26.27 2.51
C ARG A 337 -20.60 26.81 3.07
N LYS A 338 -20.51 27.72 4.04
CA LYS A 338 -21.67 28.29 4.75
C LYS A 338 -22.76 28.83 3.81
N SER A 339 -22.35 29.50 2.72
CA SER A 339 -23.30 30.03 1.73
C SER A 339 -24.13 28.93 1.06
N VAL A 340 -23.48 27.83 0.67
CA VAL A 340 -24.13 26.70 -0.01
C VAL A 340 -25.01 25.91 0.96
N ILE A 341 -24.53 25.68 2.19
CA ILE A 341 -25.29 25.05 3.27
C ILE A 341 -26.59 25.81 3.54
N ASN A 342 -26.53 27.14 3.62
CA ASN A 342 -27.71 27.98 3.86
C ASN A 342 -28.69 27.91 2.68
N ALA A 343 -28.19 28.00 1.44
CA ALA A 343 -29.02 27.90 0.24
C ALA A 343 -29.70 26.52 0.12
N ALA A 344 -28.97 25.42 0.37
CA ALA A 344 -29.52 24.07 0.37
C ALA A 344 -30.57 23.89 1.47
N ARG A 345 -30.30 24.40 2.69
CA ARG A 345 -31.26 24.33 3.81
C ARG A 345 -32.56 25.04 3.51
N GLN A 346 -32.50 26.24 2.93
CA GLN A 346 -33.71 26.98 2.53
C GLN A 346 -34.55 26.18 1.52
N ARG A 347 -33.89 25.45 0.61
CA ARG A 347 -34.59 24.62 -0.38
C ARG A 347 -35.21 23.35 0.22
N THR A 348 -34.60 22.76 1.24
CA THR A 348 -35.17 21.57 1.94
C THR A 348 -36.37 21.89 2.82
N THR A 349 -36.52 23.13 3.27
CA THR A 349 -37.64 23.56 4.14
C THR A 349 -38.84 24.12 3.36
N THR A 350 -38.74 24.22 2.04
CA THR A 350 -39.78 24.80 1.15
C THR A 350 -40.47 23.71 0.35
#